data_AF-A0A3C0G3R9-F1
#
_entry.id   AF-A0A3C0G3R9-F1
#
_cell.length_a   1.000
_cell.length_b   1.000
_cell.length_c   1.000
_cell.angle_alpha   90.00
_cell.angle_beta   90.00
_cell.angle_gamma   90.00
#
_symmetry.space_group_name_H-M   'P 1'
#
loop_
_entity.id
_entity.type
_entity.pdbx_description
1 polymer ?
#
loop_
_entity_poly.entity_id
_entity_poly.type
_entity_poly.pdbx_seq_one_letter_code
_entity_poly.pdbx_strand_id
1 'polypeptide(L)'
;SNFNKVKDHCPKCKLKYSIEPSFYTGSMYVSYAVGIAVAVATYVLSLIFNLQHSLVSLFISIVVVLILTMPWIAAVSKSIWANMFFTYDKKIAKNIN
;
A
#
# COMPACT_ATOMS: atom_id res chain seq x y z
N SER A 1 16.81 -2.70 1.04
CA SER A 1 15.65 -1.90 0.60
C SER A 1 15.14 -1.04 1.75
N ASN A 2 15.44 0.27 1.74
CA ASN A 2 14.89 1.23 2.73
C ASN A 2 13.41 1.59 2.47
N PHE A 3 12.87 1.17 1.31
CA PHE A 3 11.56 1.59 0.81
C PHE A 3 10.40 1.17 1.72
N ASN A 4 10.52 0.03 2.39
CA ASN A 4 9.47 -0.54 3.23
C ASN A 4 9.70 -0.35 4.75
N LYS A 5 10.77 0.36 5.13
CA LYS A 5 11.15 0.56 6.52
C LYS A 5 10.38 1.75 7.09
N VAL A 6 9.61 1.49 8.15
CA VAL A 6 8.97 2.55 8.93
C VAL A 6 9.97 3.08 9.95
N LYS A 7 10.02 4.40 10.13
CA LYS A 7 10.82 5.02 11.20
C LYS A 7 10.11 4.81 12.54
N ASP A 8 10.85 4.77 13.64
CA ASP A 8 10.20 4.64 14.96
C ASP A 8 9.44 5.90 15.36
N HIS A 9 10.04 7.07 15.09
CA HIS A 9 9.47 8.37 15.45
C HIS A 9 9.56 9.36 14.28
N CYS A 10 8.60 10.28 14.23
CA CYS A 10 8.62 11.43 13.33
C CYS A 10 9.74 12.39 13.76
N PRO A 11 10.64 12.82 12.85
CA PRO A 11 11.75 13.71 13.20
C PRO A 11 11.31 15.12 13.60
N LYS A 12 10.12 15.56 13.20
CA LYS A 12 9.59 16.90 13.49
C LYS A 12 8.74 16.94 14.76
N CYS A 13 7.72 16.08 14.85
CA CYS A 13 6.75 16.10 15.95
C CYS A 13 6.99 15.04 17.02
N LYS A 14 8.03 14.19 16.87
CA LYS A 14 8.34 13.06 17.76
C LYS A 14 7.20 12.05 17.94
N LEU A 15 6.19 12.08 17.07
CA LEU A 15 5.10 11.10 17.07
C LEU A 15 5.69 9.70 16.82
N LYS A 16 5.33 8.75 17.67
CA LYS A 16 5.67 7.33 17.50
C LYS A 16 4.76 6.72 16.43
N TYR A 17 5.34 6.19 15.35
CA TYR A 17 4.57 5.61 14.24
C TYR A 17 3.96 4.24 14.57
N SER A 18 4.47 3.58 15.61
CA SER A 18 3.94 2.31 16.13
C SER A 18 3.25 2.54 17.47
N ILE A 19 1.92 2.49 17.49
CA ILE A 19 1.11 2.63 18.72
C ILE A 19 1.40 1.43 19.64
N GLU A 20 1.39 0.23 19.08
CA GLU A 20 1.62 -1.05 19.75
C GLU A 20 2.81 -1.81 19.13
N PRO A 21 3.46 -2.75 19.85
CA PRO A 21 4.41 -3.67 19.23
C PRO A 21 3.70 -4.44 18.10
N SER A 22 4.35 -4.57 16.94
CA SER A 22 3.78 -5.21 15.75
C SER A 22 2.57 -4.50 15.12
N PHE A 23 2.39 -3.19 15.36
CA PHE A 23 1.29 -2.40 14.79
C PHE A 23 1.09 -2.56 13.27
N TYR A 24 2.18 -2.64 12.49
CA TYR A 24 2.11 -2.77 11.03
C TYR A 24 1.76 -4.18 10.54
N THR A 25 1.60 -5.18 11.41
CA THR A 25 1.11 -6.50 11.00
C THR A 25 -0.30 -6.39 10.41
N GLY A 26 -1.14 -5.48 10.92
CA GLY A 26 -2.47 -5.22 10.36
C GLY A 26 -2.44 -4.69 8.91
N SER A 27 -1.36 -4.03 8.50
CA SER A 27 -1.19 -3.56 7.11
C SER A 27 -1.09 -4.69 6.08
N MET A 28 -0.85 -5.93 6.52
CA MET A 28 -0.93 -7.11 5.66
C MET A 28 -2.35 -7.35 5.13
N TYR A 29 -3.39 -7.14 5.95
CA TYR A 29 -4.78 -7.24 5.49
C TYR A 29 -5.11 -6.17 4.44
N VAL A 30 -4.59 -4.95 4.62
CA VAL A 30 -4.73 -3.87 3.63
C VAL A 30 -4.00 -4.22 2.33
N SER A 31 -2.87 -4.94 2.41
CA SER A 31 -2.13 -5.41 1.23
C SER A 31 -2.94 -6.37 0.38
N TYR A 32 -3.76 -7.21 1.01
CA TYR A 32 -4.68 -8.09 0.28
C TYR A 32 -5.73 -7.29 -0.51
N ALA A 33 -6.38 -6.32 0.13
CA ALA A 33 -7.37 -5.46 -0.53
C ALA A 33 -6.75 -4.65 -1.70
N VAL A 34 -5.55 -4.09 -1.51
CA VAL A 34 -4.82 -3.37 -2.56
C VAL A 34 -4.41 -4.31 -3.68
N GLY A 35 -3.96 -5.54 -3.37
CA GLY A 35 -3.63 -6.55 -4.37
C GLY A 35 -4.83 -6.93 -5.25
N ILE A 36 -6.01 -7.10 -4.64
CA ILE A 36 -7.26 -7.31 -5.39
C ILE A 36 -7.54 -6.12 -6.31
N ALA A 37 -7.41 -4.88 -5.80
CA ALA A 37 -7.63 -3.68 -6.61
C ALA A 37 -6.67 -3.63 -7.83
N VAL A 38 -5.40 -4.01 -7.65
CA VAL A 38 -4.42 -4.10 -8.74
C VAL A 38 -4.79 -5.20 -9.75
N ALA A 39 -5.21 -6.37 -9.29
CA ALA A 39 -5.65 -7.46 -10.16
C ALA A 39 -6.88 -7.07 -11.00
N VAL A 40 -7.89 -6.45 -10.35
CA VAL A 40 -9.09 -5.93 -11.03
C VAL A 40 -8.71 -4.83 -12.03
N ALA A 41 -7.84 -3.90 -11.66
CA ALA A 41 -7.36 -2.88 -12.58
C ALA A 41 -6.66 -3.51 -13.80
N THR A 42 -5.80 -4.49 -13.59
CA THR A 42 -5.10 -5.21 -14.67
C THR A 42 -6.08 -5.92 -15.61
N TYR A 43 -7.12 -6.55 -15.05
CA TYR A 43 -8.20 -7.17 -15.82
C TYR A 43 -8.96 -6.14 -16.67
N VAL A 44 -9.39 -5.03 -16.06
CA VAL A 44 -10.12 -3.95 -16.76
C VAL A 44 -9.26 -3.32 -17.86
N LEU A 45 -7.97 -3.07 -17.60
CA LEU A 45 -7.04 -2.59 -18.63
C LEU A 45 -6.91 -3.60 -19.78
N SER A 46 -6.82 -4.89 -19.46
CA SER A 46 -6.75 -5.94 -20.48
C SER A 46 -8.00 -5.98 -21.38
N LEU A 47 -9.18 -5.69 -20.81
CA LEU A 47 -10.42 -5.56 -21.59
C LEU A 47 -10.42 -4.33 -22.50
N ILE A 48 -10.03 -3.16 -21.98
CA ILE A 48 -10.04 -1.90 -22.74
C ILE A 48 -9.05 -1.93 -23.92
N PHE A 49 -7.86 -2.48 -23.70
CA PHE A 49 -6.83 -2.57 -24.74
C PHE A 49 -6.95 -3.85 -25.59
N ASN A 50 -7.98 -4.66 -25.37
CA ASN A 50 -8.22 -5.91 -26.09
C ASN A 50 -7.01 -6.88 -26.06
N LEU A 51 -6.24 -6.86 -24.96
CA LEU A 51 -5.03 -7.68 -24.75
C LEU A 51 -5.34 -9.14 -24.34
N GLN A 52 -6.62 -9.47 -24.21
CA GLN A 52 -7.13 -10.79 -23.87
C GLN A 52 -7.04 -11.74 -25.09
N HIS A 53 -5.87 -12.30 -25.36
CA HIS A 53 -5.70 -13.31 -26.41
C HIS A 53 -6.09 -14.73 -25.93
N SER A 54 -5.93 -15.02 -24.64
CA SER A 54 -6.33 -16.29 -24.02
C SER A 54 -6.49 -16.15 -22.50
N LEU A 55 -7.22 -17.07 -21.88
CA LEU A 55 -7.41 -17.10 -20.42
C LEU A 55 -6.07 -17.24 -19.68
N VAL A 56 -5.17 -18.06 -20.23
CA VAL A 56 -3.82 -18.30 -19.67
C VAL A 56 -2.98 -17.03 -19.76
N SER A 57 -3.03 -16.31 -20.88
CA SER A 57 -2.30 -15.04 -21.04
C SER A 57 -2.76 -13.98 -20.04
N LEU A 58 -4.06 -13.91 -19.77
CA LEU A 58 -4.64 -13.00 -18.79
C LEU A 58 -4.23 -13.37 -17.35
N PHE A 59 -4.23 -14.66 -17.02
CA PHE A 59 -3.77 -15.12 -15.72
C PHE A 59 -2.29 -14.79 -15.49
N ILE A 60 -1.44 -15.07 -16.49
CA ILE A 60 -0.01 -14.75 -16.44
C ILE A 60 0.20 -13.23 -16.30
N SER A 61 -0.54 -12.40 -17.05
CA SER A 61 -0.38 -10.94 -16.95
C SER A 61 -0.71 -10.41 -15.56
N ILE A 62 -1.79 -10.89 -14.93
CA ILE A 62 -2.17 -10.50 -13.57
C ILE A 62 -1.07 -10.91 -12.57
N VAL A 63 -0.56 -12.14 -12.66
CA VAL A 63 0.51 -12.62 -11.76
C VAL A 63 1.78 -11.79 -11.94
N VAL A 64 2.18 -11.50 -13.18
CA VAL A 64 3.36 -10.69 -13.48
C VAL A 64 3.21 -9.27 -12.91
N VAL A 65 2.06 -8.63 -13.11
CA VAL A 65 1.79 -7.28 -12.58
C VAL A 65 1.79 -7.28 -11.06
N LEU A 66 1.19 -8.29 -10.41
CA LEU A 66 1.21 -8.43 -8.94
C LEU A 66 2.64 -8.57 -8.40
N ILE A 67 3.48 -9.38 -9.03
CA ILE A 67 4.88 -9.58 -8.60
C ILE A 67 5.67 -8.27 -8.76
N LEU A 68 5.52 -7.58 -9.90
CA LEU A 68 6.18 -6.30 -10.15
C LEU A 68 5.74 -5.22 -9.17
N THR A 69 4.45 -5.22 -8.79
CA THR A 69 3.88 -4.21 -7.90
C THR A 69 3.96 -4.58 -6.42
N MET A 70 4.41 -5.77 -6.04
CA MET A 70 4.57 -6.20 -4.64
C MET A 70 5.28 -5.18 -3.72
N PRO A 71 6.46 -4.62 -4.05
CA PRO A 71 7.11 -3.66 -3.16
C PRO A 71 6.28 -2.38 -2.97
N TRP A 72 5.52 -2.00 -4.00
CA TRP A 72 4.62 -0.84 -4.00
C TRP A 72 3.37 -1.10 -3.16
N ILE A 73 2.72 -2.25 -3.34
CA ILE A 73 1.57 -2.70 -2.56
C ILE A 73 1.91 -2.64 -1.07
N ALA A 74 3.04 -3.23 -0.66
CA ALA A 74 3.46 -3.23 0.73
C ALA A 74 3.70 -1.83 1.31
N ALA A 75 4.23 -0.89 0.52
CA ALA A 75 4.45 0.49 0.97
C ALA A 75 3.14 1.27 1.08
N VAL A 76 2.27 1.18 0.07
CA VAL A 76 0.96 1.84 0.05
C VAL A 76 0.09 1.32 1.18
N SER A 77 0.07 0.01 1.42
CA SER A 77 -0.74 -0.58 2.49
C SER A 77 -0.32 -0.13 3.87
N LYS A 78 0.98 0.07 4.13
CA LYS A 78 1.46 0.68 5.39
C LYS A 78 1.04 2.15 5.51
N SER A 79 1.03 2.89 4.39
CA SER A 79 0.57 4.28 4.38
C SER A 79 -0.94 4.40 4.63
N ILE A 80 -1.75 3.57 3.98
CA ILE A 80 -3.20 3.51 4.19
C ILE A 80 -3.49 3.08 5.63
N TRP A 81 -2.81 2.04 6.12
CA TRP A 81 -2.92 1.62 7.52
C TRP A 81 -2.62 2.78 8.47
N ALA A 82 -1.48 3.45 8.31
CA ALA A 82 -1.14 4.61 9.14
C ALA A 82 -2.23 5.70 9.07
N ASN A 83 -2.79 6.00 7.90
CA ASN A 83 -3.83 7.02 7.74
C ASN A 83 -5.14 6.67 8.49
N MET A 84 -5.50 5.39 8.60
CA MET A 84 -6.68 4.96 9.35
C MET A 84 -6.58 5.23 10.86
N PHE A 85 -5.37 5.19 11.42
CA PHE A 85 -5.14 5.37 12.86
C PHE A 85 -4.63 6.77 13.23
N PHE A 86 -3.85 7.41 12.34
CA PHE A 86 -3.32 8.74 12.55
C PHE A 86 -4.16 9.76 11.78
N THR A 87 -4.99 10.49 12.51
CA THR A 87 -5.73 11.62 11.94
C THR A 87 -4.90 12.88 11.97
N TYR A 88 -5.18 13.78 11.03
CA TYR A 88 -4.50 15.06 10.95
C TYR A 88 -4.98 16.01 12.06
N ASP A 89 -4.07 16.41 12.94
CA ASP A 89 -4.31 17.44 13.96
C ASP A 89 -3.74 18.79 13.51
N LYS A 90 -4.66 19.75 13.27
CA LYS A 90 -4.34 21.13 12.86
C LYS A 90 -3.50 21.90 13.90
N LYS A 91 -3.69 21.66 15.19
CA LYS A 91 -2.94 22.34 16.26
C LYS A 91 -1.50 21.86 16.27
N ILE A 92 -1.32 20.54 16.19
CA ILE A 92 0.01 19.93 16.06
C ILE A 92 0.69 20.46 14.80
N ALA A 93 0.02 20.41 13.64
CA ALA A 93 0.58 20.89 12.38
C ALA A 93 1.03 22.36 12.42
N LYS A 94 0.28 23.26 13.08
CA LYS A 94 0.65 24.68 13.22
C LYS A 94 1.87 24.90 14.12
N ASN A 95 2.09 24.05 15.12
CA ASN A 95 3.19 24.19 16.09
C ASN A 95 4.53 23.63 15.59
N ILE A 96 4.54 22.86 14.50
CA ILE A 96 5.77 22.22 13.94
C ILE A 96 6.14 22.78 12.55
N ASN A 97 5.37 23.73 12.05
CA ASN A 97 5.61 24.43 10.79
C ASN A 97 6.44 25.69 11.06
#